data_AF-A0AAU9IQ47-F1
#
_entry.id   AF-A0AAU9IQ47-F1
#
_cell.length_a   1.000
_cell.length_b   1.000
_cell.length_c   1.000
_cell.angle_alpha   90.00
_cell.angle_beta   90.00
_cell.angle_gamma   90.00
#
_symmetry.space_group_name_H-M   'P 1'
#
loop_
_entity.id
_entity.type
_entity.pdbx_description
1 polymer ?
#
loop_
_entity_poly.entity_id
_entity_poly.type
_entity_poly.pdbx_seq_one_letter_code
_entity_poly.pdbx_strand_id
1 'polypeptide(L)'
;MSIEPLMSELDMIYIRKHDTSTPERLEICQICTQLTPSNHFIQVKECNDRFCSSCLKSYVEFRISERKVFPIECPRYTCQNKDIDSSIIDIVDSKLYEKYKIFRRNAILEKDPNLRWCPKPNCQGYGFINSGLKISCNVCGYTYCGNCSHDYHEGACQPEEPELRSYIKENGLKECPRCKFYIEKAWGCPSVMCKCGANICMNCGKIIDINHDMLRCMLGGKYSNASWTFLLVLLFAWILFPFETGLIIVYISENWAGIDDQAWSWRTRKCKSCSYISVVLASPIISLVFLFAAGVSSGIEFSTFITKKFHLRDKVKKYGECAICVAITILVTPISIILIALAFFILNLFLPFIGLALMLMKCKRKKNSQL
;
A
#
# COMPACT_ATOMS: atom_id res chain seq x y z
N MET A 1 26.81 -4.71 30.70
CA MET A 1 26.81 -5.87 31.63
C MET A 1 25.37 -6.31 31.78
N SER A 2 24.91 -7.16 30.86
CA SER A 2 24.92 -8.62 30.96
C SER A 2 23.56 -9.11 31.46
N ILE A 3 22.60 -9.16 30.53
CA ILE A 3 21.35 -9.91 30.68
C ILE A 3 21.59 -11.28 30.01
N GLU A 4 22.43 -12.08 30.66
CA GLU A 4 22.49 -13.53 30.54
C GLU A 4 22.43 -14.00 32.00
N PRO A 5 21.39 -14.75 32.40
CA PRO A 5 21.25 -16.11 31.88
C PRO A 5 19.80 -16.60 31.77
N LEU A 6 18.89 -15.87 31.09
CA LEU A 6 17.55 -16.39 30.78
C LEU A 6 17.49 -17.12 29.42
N MET A 7 18.63 -17.62 28.95
CA MET A 7 18.78 -18.39 27.71
C MET A 7 19.16 -19.87 27.95
N SER A 8 19.22 -20.36 29.19
CA SER A 8 19.74 -21.72 29.45
C SER A 8 18.70 -22.81 29.78
N GLU A 9 17.41 -22.49 29.89
CA GLU A 9 16.38 -23.48 30.30
C GLU A 9 15.43 -23.96 29.18
N LEU A 10 15.57 -23.48 27.95
CA LEU A 10 14.71 -23.90 26.82
C LEU A 10 15.37 -24.83 25.79
N ASP A 11 16.63 -25.24 25.99
CA ASP A 11 17.36 -26.04 25.00
C ASP A 11 17.22 -27.57 25.14
N MET A 12 16.46 -28.10 26.10
CA MET A 12 16.29 -29.55 26.23
C MET A 12 14.90 -29.95 26.76
N ILE A 13 13.87 -29.93 25.89
CA ILE A 13 12.63 -30.67 26.17
C ILE A 13 12.87 -32.14 25.81
N TYR A 14 13.28 -32.94 26.80
CA TYR A 14 13.39 -34.40 26.72
C TYR A 14 12.09 -35.03 27.24
N ILE A 15 11.33 -35.74 26.38
CA ILE A 15 10.18 -36.53 26.82
C ILE A 15 10.69 -37.88 27.36
N ARG A 16 10.37 -38.18 28.63
CA ARG A 16 10.57 -39.50 29.23
C ARG A 16 9.24 -40.27 29.23
N LYS A 17 9.06 -41.20 28.29
CA LYS A 17 8.72 -42.62 28.55
C LYS A 17 8.43 -43.43 27.27
N HIS A 18 9.17 -44.55 27.19
CA HIS A 18 8.88 -45.82 26.52
C HIS A 18 8.52 -45.79 25.03
N ASP A 19 9.54 -45.82 24.17
CA ASP A 19 9.79 -46.94 23.26
C ASP A 19 11.17 -46.77 22.59
N THR A 20 11.72 -47.87 22.11
CA THR A 20 13.07 -47.97 21.53
C THR A 20 13.23 -47.16 20.24
N SER A 21 13.63 -45.89 20.36
CA SER A 21 14.24 -45.10 19.27
C SER A 21 14.95 -43.89 19.87
N THR A 22 16.11 -43.53 19.30
CA THR A 22 16.93 -42.36 19.67
C THR A 22 16.09 -41.10 19.97
N PRO A 23 16.42 -40.30 21.01
CA PRO A 23 15.66 -39.11 21.36
C PRO A 23 15.69 -38.10 20.20
N GLU A 24 14.53 -37.85 19.60
CA GLU A 24 14.39 -36.93 18.47
C GLU A 24 14.45 -35.49 19.00
N ARG A 25 15.45 -34.70 18.56
CA ARG A 25 15.58 -33.29 18.94
C ARG A 25 14.41 -32.52 18.33
N LEU A 26 13.70 -31.73 19.15
CA LEU A 26 12.57 -30.89 18.71
C LEU A 26 13.00 -29.42 18.67
N GLU A 27 12.51 -28.69 17.67
CA GLU A 27 12.71 -27.25 17.49
C GLU A 27 11.35 -26.55 17.28
N ILE A 28 11.26 -25.27 17.67
CA ILE A 28 10.04 -24.45 17.47
C ILE A 28 10.17 -23.64 16.18
N CYS A 29 9.24 -23.83 15.26
CA CYS A 29 9.22 -23.05 14.02
C CYS A 29 8.75 -21.61 14.25
N GLN A 30 9.49 -20.63 13.74
CA GLN A 30 9.16 -19.20 13.91
C GLN A 30 7.97 -18.71 13.04
N ILE A 31 7.45 -19.56 12.13
CA ILE A 31 6.30 -19.22 11.27
C ILE A 31 5.00 -19.76 11.88
N CYS A 32 4.92 -21.06 12.15
CA CYS A 32 3.70 -21.69 12.69
C CYS A 32 3.71 -21.87 14.21
N THR A 33 4.81 -21.55 14.89
CA THR A 33 5.03 -21.70 16.35
C THR A 33 4.83 -23.12 16.89
N GLN A 34 4.87 -24.13 16.03
CA GLN A 34 4.76 -25.55 16.41
C GLN A 34 6.13 -26.16 16.72
N LEU A 35 6.13 -27.11 17.66
CA LEU A 35 7.26 -28.02 17.92
C LEU A 35 7.31 -29.06 16.79
N THR A 36 8.46 -29.21 16.16
CA THR A 36 8.68 -30.14 15.06
C THR A 36 10.06 -30.79 15.19
N PRO A 37 10.24 -32.06 14.79
CA PRO A 37 11.55 -32.70 14.72
C PRO A 37 12.59 -31.86 13.96
N SER A 38 13.80 -31.72 14.52
CA SER A 38 14.92 -30.96 13.95
C SER A 38 15.30 -31.40 12.53
N ASN A 39 15.09 -32.68 12.19
CA ASN A 39 15.33 -33.25 10.85
C ASN A 39 14.32 -32.76 9.79
N HIS A 40 13.19 -32.19 10.20
CA HIS A 40 12.18 -31.59 9.31
C HIS A 40 12.37 -30.08 9.14
N PHE A 41 13.46 -29.52 9.66
CA PHE A 41 13.81 -28.12 9.45
C PHE A 41 14.73 -27.94 8.25
N ILE A 42 14.45 -26.92 7.46
CA ILE A 42 15.33 -26.46 6.38
C ILE A 42 16.08 -25.22 6.88
N GLN A 43 17.39 -25.20 6.66
CA GLN A 43 18.25 -24.05 6.95
C GLN A 43 18.38 -23.18 5.70
N VAL A 44 18.11 -21.89 5.86
CA VAL A 44 18.36 -20.87 4.84
C VAL A 44 19.85 -20.57 4.78
N LYS A 45 20.50 -20.76 3.62
CA LYS A 45 21.94 -20.62 3.44
C LYS A 45 22.45 -19.20 3.68
N GLU A 46 21.66 -18.18 3.35
CA GLU A 46 22.07 -16.77 3.39
C GLU A 46 22.08 -16.17 4.80
N CYS A 47 21.27 -16.71 5.71
CA CYS A 47 21.08 -16.16 7.05
C CYS A 47 21.19 -17.19 8.18
N ASN A 48 21.28 -18.49 7.87
CA ASN A 48 21.27 -19.62 8.80
C ASN A 48 19.99 -19.75 9.64
N ASP A 49 18.92 -19.00 9.33
CA ASP A 49 17.63 -19.20 9.97
C ASP A 49 17.03 -20.53 9.55
N ARG A 50 16.33 -21.19 10.48
CA ARG A 50 15.74 -22.51 10.27
C ARG A 50 14.23 -22.45 10.45
N PHE A 51 13.52 -23.14 9.58
CA PHE A 51 12.05 -23.25 9.61
C PHE A 51 11.64 -24.68 9.32
N CYS A 52 10.48 -25.13 9.81
CA CYS A 52 9.96 -26.42 9.37
C CYS A 52 9.69 -26.39 7.86
N SER A 53 9.94 -27.53 7.21
CA SER A 53 9.91 -27.68 5.75
C SER A 53 8.56 -27.28 5.15
N SER A 54 7.46 -27.62 5.82
CA SER A 54 6.09 -27.30 5.38
C SER A 54 5.82 -25.79 5.33
N CYS A 55 6.26 -25.03 6.34
CA CYS A 55 6.06 -23.58 6.38
C CYS A 55 6.94 -22.86 5.36
N LEU A 56 8.22 -23.22 5.27
CA LEU A 56 9.13 -22.57 4.33
C LEU A 56 8.73 -22.85 2.87
N LYS A 57 8.33 -24.10 2.57
CA LYS A 57 7.82 -24.47 1.26
C LYS A 57 6.54 -23.70 0.90
N SER A 58 5.55 -23.71 1.80
CA SER A 58 4.29 -22.95 1.59
C SER A 58 4.55 -21.45 1.37
N TYR A 59 5.48 -20.86 2.13
CA TYR A 59 5.86 -19.46 1.98
C TYR A 59 6.47 -19.19 0.60
N VAL A 60 7.45 -20.00 0.17
CA VAL A 60 8.10 -19.83 -1.13
C VAL A 60 7.11 -20.06 -2.28
N GLU A 61 6.27 -21.10 -2.18
CA GLU A 61 5.21 -21.38 -3.16
C GLU A 61 4.25 -20.21 -3.33
N PHE A 62 3.83 -19.60 -2.22
CA PHE A 62 2.99 -18.41 -2.21
C PHE A 62 3.70 -17.21 -2.86
N ARG A 63 4.97 -16.95 -2.54
CA ARG A 63 5.73 -15.85 -3.17
C ARG A 63 5.90 -16.04 -4.67
N ILE A 64 6.11 -17.27 -5.13
CA ILE A 64 6.20 -17.62 -6.54
C ILE A 64 4.84 -17.47 -7.22
N SER A 65 3.73 -17.86 -6.58
CA SER A 65 2.38 -17.72 -7.14
C SER A 65 1.98 -16.26 -7.34
N GLU A 66 2.35 -15.37 -6.40
CA GLU A 66 2.15 -13.92 -6.50
C GLU A 66 3.13 -13.21 -7.45
N ARG A 67 4.09 -13.91 -8.05
CA ARG A 67 5.23 -13.34 -8.83
C ARG A 67 6.07 -12.32 -8.05
N LYS A 68 6.05 -12.35 -6.70
CA LYS A 68 6.87 -11.49 -5.83
C LYS A 68 8.16 -12.21 -5.44
N VAL A 69 8.99 -12.44 -6.46
CA VAL A 69 10.17 -13.33 -6.37
C VAL A 69 11.53 -12.61 -6.37
N PHE A 70 11.53 -11.28 -6.45
CA PHE A 70 12.75 -10.48 -6.39
C PHE A 70 12.56 -9.23 -5.51
N PRO A 71 12.96 -9.29 -4.21
CA PRO A 71 13.49 -10.47 -3.50
C PRO A 71 12.39 -11.41 -2.95
N ILE A 72 12.77 -12.67 -2.67
CA ILE A 72 12.07 -13.51 -1.68
C ILE A 72 12.87 -13.37 -0.39
N GLU A 73 12.34 -12.63 0.58
CA GLU A 73 13.04 -12.33 1.82
C GLU A 73 12.89 -13.49 2.82
N CYS A 74 13.87 -13.62 3.73
CA CYS A 74 13.74 -14.53 4.86
C CYS A 74 12.45 -14.21 5.66
N PRO A 75 11.61 -15.20 6.00
CA PRO A 75 10.38 -14.98 6.78
C PRO A 75 10.61 -14.45 8.20
N ARG A 76 11.85 -14.52 8.73
CA ARG A 76 12.16 -14.06 10.08
C ARG A 76 12.22 -12.53 10.12
N TYR A 77 11.38 -11.92 10.96
CA TYR A 77 11.28 -10.45 11.06
C TYR A 77 12.59 -9.73 11.41
N THR A 78 13.46 -10.37 12.22
CA THR A 78 14.76 -9.80 12.63
C THR A 78 15.86 -10.01 11.59
N CYS A 79 15.63 -10.87 10.59
CA CYS A 79 16.59 -11.05 9.51
C CYS A 79 16.50 -9.82 8.61
N GLN A 80 17.64 -9.19 8.31
CA GLN A 80 17.74 -7.93 7.56
C GLN A 80 17.36 -8.07 6.07
N ASN A 81 16.13 -8.51 5.77
CA ASN A 81 15.57 -8.67 4.42
C ASN A 81 16.50 -9.40 3.44
N LYS A 82 17.21 -10.43 3.93
CA LYS A 82 18.11 -11.22 3.08
C LYS A 82 17.28 -12.03 2.06
N ASP A 83 17.63 -11.89 0.79
CA ASP A 83 17.03 -12.64 -0.32
C ASP A 83 17.53 -14.09 -0.29
N ILE A 84 16.62 -15.06 -0.28
CA ILE A 84 16.93 -16.49 -0.04
C ILE A 84 17.13 -17.30 -1.34
N ASP A 85 17.60 -16.65 -2.40
CA ASP A 85 17.71 -17.18 -3.77
C ASP A 85 18.43 -18.54 -3.86
N SER A 86 19.58 -18.68 -3.19
CA SER A 86 20.39 -19.90 -3.23
C SER A 86 19.77 -21.06 -2.44
N SER A 87 18.82 -20.75 -1.56
CA SER A 87 18.06 -21.73 -0.79
C SER A 87 16.83 -22.24 -1.53
N ILE A 88 16.31 -21.51 -2.53
CA ILE A 88 15.05 -21.88 -3.21
C ILE A 88 15.11 -23.27 -3.85
N ILE A 89 16.25 -23.64 -4.45
CA ILE A 89 16.43 -24.93 -5.13
C ILE A 89 16.24 -26.14 -4.18
N ASP A 90 16.53 -25.98 -2.90
CA ASP A 90 16.39 -27.05 -1.90
C ASP A 90 14.99 -27.09 -1.27
N ILE A 91 14.18 -26.04 -1.48
CA ILE A 91 12.86 -25.88 -0.84
C ILE A 91 11.73 -26.37 -1.74
N VAL A 92 11.87 -26.18 -3.06
CA VAL A 92 10.80 -26.46 -4.03
C VAL A 92 11.18 -27.56 -5.01
N ASP A 93 10.18 -28.15 -5.66
CA ASP A 93 10.42 -29.12 -6.73
C ASP A 93 11.02 -28.47 -7.99
N SER A 94 11.56 -29.30 -8.89
CA SER A 94 12.21 -28.86 -10.12
C SER A 94 11.31 -28.02 -11.02
N LYS A 95 10.02 -28.36 -11.11
CA LYS A 95 9.06 -27.64 -11.96
C LYS A 95 8.82 -26.22 -11.42
N LEU A 96 8.67 -26.08 -10.10
CA LEU A 96 8.47 -24.78 -9.47
C LEU A 96 9.76 -23.95 -9.47
N TYR A 97 10.91 -24.59 -9.36
CA TYR A 97 12.21 -23.93 -9.48
C TYR A 97 12.43 -23.31 -10.87
N GLU A 98 12.07 -24.00 -11.95
CA GLU A 98 12.12 -23.42 -13.31
C GLU A 98 11.21 -22.19 -13.43
N LYS A 99 10.00 -22.27 -12.87
CA LYS A 99 9.05 -21.14 -12.84
C LYS A 99 9.62 -19.96 -12.05
N TYR A 100 10.26 -20.22 -10.90
CA TYR A 100 10.94 -19.22 -10.09
C TYR A 100 12.03 -18.49 -10.89
N LYS A 101 12.92 -19.24 -11.57
CA LYS A 101 13.99 -18.64 -12.39
C LYS A 101 13.45 -17.69 -13.45
N ILE A 102 12.40 -18.08 -14.15
CA ILE A 102 11.75 -17.24 -15.16
C ILE A 102 11.18 -15.97 -14.51
N PHE A 103 10.42 -16.10 -13.43
CA PHE A 103 9.81 -14.95 -12.76
C PHE A 103 10.85 -14.00 -12.17
N ARG A 104 11.93 -14.53 -11.60
CA ARG A 104 13.01 -13.73 -11.01
C ARG A 104 13.76 -12.95 -12.07
N ARG A 105 14.12 -13.61 -13.18
CA ARG A 105 14.70 -12.94 -14.36
C ARG A 105 13.79 -11.81 -14.84
N ASN A 106 12.49 -12.07 -15.00
CA ASN A 106 11.53 -11.08 -15.46
C ASN A 106 11.45 -9.89 -14.50
N ALA A 107 11.36 -10.14 -13.19
CA ALA A 107 11.29 -9.08 -12.18
C ALA A 107 12.55 -8.20 -12.14
N ILE A 108 13.73 -8.77 -12.42
CA ILE A 108 14.97 -8.00 -12.57
C ILE A 108 14.92 -7.13 -13.83
N LEU A 109 14.54 -7.70 -14.96
CA LEU A 109 14.47 -7.00 -16.25
C LEU A 109 13.44 -5.86 -16.22
N GLU A 110 12.28 -6.07 -15.60
CA GLU A 110 11.17 -5.08 -15.53
C GLU A 110 11.55 -3.80 -14.77
N LYS A 111 12.69 -3.78 -14.07
CA LYS A 111 13.25 -2.56 -13.47
C LYS A 111 13.79 -1.60 -14.53
N ASP A 112 14.22 -2.10 -15.68
CA ASP A 112 14.72 -1.28 -16.78
C ASP A 112 13.54 -0.63 -17.54
N PRO A 113 13.47 0.71 -17.61
CA PRO A 113 12.38 1.40 -18.32
C PRO A 113 12.37 1.18 -19.84
N ASN A 114 13.49 0.76 -20.42
CA ASN A 114 13.64 0.54 -21.86
C ASN A 114 13.26 -0.89 -22.29
N LEU A 115 12.99 -1.79 -21.33
CA LEU A 115 12.57 -3.16 -21.62
C LEU A 115 11.24 -3.19 -22.37
N ARG A 116 11.14 -4.01 -23.42
CA ARG A 116 9.87 -4.40 -24.04
C ARG A 116 9.81 -5.91 -24.19
N TRP A 117 8.73 -6.52 -23.69
CA TRP A 117 8.44 -7.94 -23.87
C TRP A 117 8.09 -8.25 -25.32
N CYS A 118 8.45 -9.45 -25.79
CA CYS A 118 8.04 -9.90 -27.12
C CYS A 118 6.51 -10.12 -27.14
N PRO A 119 5.79 -9.57 -28.13
CA PRO A 119 4.33 -9.73 -28.22
C PRO A 119 3.89 -11.11 -28.75
N LYS A 120 4.81 -11.92 -29.31
CA LYS A 120 4.46 -13.25 -29.82
C LYS A 120 3.98 -14.15 -28.67
N PRO A 121 2.82 -14.81 -28.80
CA PRO A 121 2.34 -15.76 -27.80
C PRO A 121 3.40 -16.81 -27.48
N ASN A 122 3.52 -17.18 -26.20
CA ASN A 122 4.47 -18.16 -25.68
C ASN A 122 5.96 -17.83 -25.85
N CYS A 123 6.33 -16.66 -26.37
CA CYS A 123 7.72 -16.21 -26.41
C CYS A 123 8.12 -15.58 -25.08
N GLN A 124 9.21 -16.06 -24.46
CA GLN A 124 9.77 -15.47 -23.23
C GLN A 124 10.87 -14.43 -23.48
N GLY A 125 11.07 -14.08 -24.76
CA GLY A 125 12.07 -13.12 -25.20
C GLY A 125 11.64 -11.68 -25.01
N TYR A 126 12.61 -10.79 -25.18
CA TYR A 126 12.48 -9.35 -24.95
C TYR A 126 13.49 -8.59 -25.80
N GLY A 127 13.39 -7.27 -25.80
CA GLY A 127 14.39 -6.36 -26.34
C GLY A 127 14.38 -5.03 -25.60
N PHE A 128 15.30 -4.15 -25.96
CA PHE A 128 15.48 -2.84 -25.34
C PHE A 128 15.34 -1.71 -26.36
N ILE A 129 14.76 -0.60 -25.90
CA ILE A 129 14.75 0.66 -26.65
C ILE A 129 16.13 1.31 -26.48
N ASN A 130 16.95 1.27 -27.53
CA ASN A 130 18.28 1.89 -27.53
C ASN A 130 18.34 3.13 -28.44
N SER A 131 17.83 3.03 -29.68
CA SER A 131 17.83 4.11 -30.67
C SER A 131 16.69 3.88 -31.65
N GLY A 132 15.56 4.55 -31.40
CA GLY A 132 14.32 4.36 -32.16
C GLY A 132 13.41 3.27 -31.60
N LEU A 133 12.29 3.04 -32.30
CA LEU A 133 11.21 2.15 -31.86
C LEU A 133 11.29 0.73 -32.46
N LYS A 134 12.30 0.44 -33.30
CA LYS A 134 12.47 -0.90 -33.87
C LYS A 134 13.16 -1.81 -32.86
N ILE A 135 12.47 -2.87 -32.44
CA ILE A 135 13.01 -3.84 -31.46
C ILE A 135 12.97 -5.23 -32.09
N SER A 136 14.08 -5.97 -31.98
CA SER A 136 14.14 -7.39 -32.35
C SER A 136 14.22 -8.26 -31.09
N CYS A 137 13.35 -9.26 -31.01
CA CYS A 137 13.30 -10.20 -29.89
C CYS A 137 14.58 -11.06 -29.84
N ASN A 138 15.22 -11.12 -28.68
CA ASN A 138 16.44 -11.91 -28.46
C ASN A 138 16.27 -13.43 -28.51
N VAL A 139 15.04 -13.95 -28.53
CA VAL A 139 14.75 -15.40 -28.57
C VAL A 139 14.23 -15.84 -29.93
N CYS A 140 13.18 -15.19 -30.45
CA CYS A 140 12.51 -15.63 -31.68
C CYS A 140 12.82 -14.77 -32.91
N GLY A 141 13.62 -13.70 -32.76
CA GLY A 141 14.00 -12.79 -33.85
C GLY A 141 12.86 -11.89 -34.38
N TYR A 142 11.64 -12.02 -33.85
CA TYR A 142 10.50 -11.20 -34.28
C TYR A 142 10.79 -9.71 -34.05
N THR A 143 10.48 -8.90 -35.05
CA THR A 143 10.75 -7.46 -35.03
C THR A 143 9.45 -6.67 -34.89
N TYR A 144 9.38 -5.81 -33.87
CA TYR A 144 8.15 -5.14 -33.45
C TYR A 144 8.41 -3.69 -33.04
N CYS A 145 7.33 -2.91 -32.97
CA CYS A 145 7.35 -1.53 -32.54
C CYS A 145 7.38 -1.43 -31.00
N GLY A 146 8.36 -0.72 -30.44
CA GLY A 146 8.53 -0.51 -29.00
C GLY A 146 7.47 0.36 -28.32
N ASN A 147 6.56 0.96 -29.10
CA ASN A 147 5.47 1.78 -28.58
C ASN A 147 4.12 1.01 -28.58
N CYS A 148 3.70 0.45 -29.71
CA CYS A 148 2.40 -0.25 -29.81
C CYS A 148 2.50 -1.79 -29.71
N SER A 149 3.70 -2.37 -29.65
CA SER A 149 3.93 -3.83 -29.59
C SER A 149 3.36 -4.64 -30.77
N HIS A 150 3.02 -3.99 -31.90
CA HIS A 150 2.66 -4.65 -33.16
C HIS A 150 3.88 -4.83 -34.07
N ASP A 151 3.68 -5.40 -35.26
CA ASP A 151 4.68 -5.42 -36.33
C ASP A 151 5.36 -4.06 -36.47
N TYR A 152 6.67 -4.08 -36.71
CA TYR A 152 7.41 -2.84 -36.91
C TYR A 152 6.89 -2.10 -38.14
N HIS A 153 6.68 -0.80 -37.97
CA HIS A 153 6.19 0.09 -39.02
C HIS A 153 6.97 1.42 -38.98
N GLU A 154 7.00 2.10 -40.12
CA GLU A 154 7.46 3.48 -40.21
C GLU A 154 6.27 4.44 -40.01
N GLY A 155 6.50 5.59 -39.39
CA GLY A 155 5.44 6.57 -39.09
C GLY A 155 4.70 6.34 -37.77
N ALA A 156 3.50 6.91 -37.65
CA ALA A 156 2.71 6.91 -36.42
C ALA A 156 2.08 5.53 -36.12
N CYS A 157 2.00 5.15 -34.85
CA CYS A 157 1.30 3.93 -34.44
C CYS A 157 -0.20 4.04 -34.72
N GLN A 158 -0.79 2.93 -35.15
CA GLN A 158 -2.24 2.81 -35.23
C GLN A 158 -2.85 2.94 -33.83
N PRO A 159 -4.07 3.51 -33.72
CA PRO A 159 -4.78 3.59 -32.46
C PRO A 159 -5.06 2.20 -31.90
N GLU A 160 -5.13 2.11 -30.57
CA GLU A 160 -5.48 0.88 -29.86
C GLU A 160 -6.82 0.31 -30.35
N GLU A 161 -6.91 -1.02 -30.40
CA GLU A 161 -8.15 -1.71 -30.73
C GLU A 161 -9.28 -1.31 -29.76
N PRO A 162 -10.54 -1.20 -30.23
CA PRO A 162 -11.67 -0.79 -29.40
C PRO A 162 -11.88 -1.66 -28.16
N GLU A 163 -11.60 -2.95 -28.26
CA GLU A 163 -11.72 -3.93 -27.18
C GLU A 163 -10.70 -3.64 -26.08
N LEU A 164 -9.41 -3.50 -26.44
CA LEU A 164 -8.35 -3.15 -25.51
C LEU A 164 -8.62 -1.79 -24.83
N ARG A 165 -9.07 -0.81 -25.60
CA ARG A 165 -9.42 0.52 -25.08
C ARG A 165 -10.56 0.47 -24.05
N SER A 166 -11.57 -0.37 -24.31
CA SER A 166 -12.69 -0.57 -23.39
C SER A 166 -12.20 -1.27 -22.12
N TYR A 167 -11.37 -2.30 -22.25
CA TYR A 167 -10.76 -3.00 -21.13
C TYR A 167 -9.89 -2.07 -20.24
N ILE A 168 -9.07 -1.22 -20.85
CA ILE A 168 -8.25 -0.22 -20.14
C ILE A 168 -9.14 0.72 -19.33
N LYS A 169 -10.26 1.17 -19.92
CA LYS A 169 -11.19 2.11 -19.27
C LYS A 169 -11.97 1.46 -18.14
N GLU A 170 -12.50 0.26 -18.35
CA GLU A 170 -13.30 -0.48 -17.38
C GLU A 170 -12.49 -0.87 -16.14
N ASN A 171 -11.25 -1.30 -16.33
CA ASN A 171 -10.34 -1.69 -15.24
C ASN A 171 -9.51 -0.52 -14.71
N GLY A 172 -9.73 0.70 -15.22
CA GLY A 172 -9.02 1.90 -14.77
C GLY A 172 -7.49 1.84 -14.93
N LEU A 173 -7.00 1.08 -15.92
CA LEU A 173 -5.57 0.89 -16.15
C LEU A 173 -4.92 2.20 -16.56
N LYS A 174 -3.69 2.41 -16.09
CA LYS A 174 -2.87 3.57 -16.46
C LYS A 174 -1.54 3.11 -17.03
N GLU A 175 -1.18 3.70 -18.16
CA GLU A 175 0.12 3.47 -18.77
C GLU A 175 1.21 4.24 -18.01
N CYS A 176 2.33 3.57 -17.69
CA CYS A 176 3.48 4.23 -17.10
C CYS A 176 4.13 5.20 -18.09
N PRO A 177 4.29 6.50 -17.77
CA PRO A 177 4.96 7.44 -18.67
C PRO A 177 6.43 7.09 -18.95
N ARG A 178 7.08 6.37 -18.02
CA ARG A 178 8.49 5.99 -18.10
C ARG A 178 8.70 4.70 -18.89
N CYS A 179 8.07 3.59 -18.50
CA CYS A 179 8.30 2.28 -19.13
C CYS A 179 7.17 1.80 -20.06
N LYS A 180 6.06 2.53 -20.18
CA LYS A 180 4.92 2.21 -21.07
C LYS A 180 4.13 0.95 -20.72
N PHE A 181 4.42 0.29 -19.60
CA PHE A 181 3.57 -0.80 -19.11
C PHE A 181 2.29 -0.27 -18.49
N TYR A 182 1.18 -0.96 -18.73
CA TYR A 182 -0.08 -0.72 -18.03
C TYR A 182 0.03 -1.19 -16.58
N ILE A 183 -0.50 -0.36 -15.70
CA ILE A 183 -0.53 -0.57 -14.27
C ILE A 183 -1.98 -0.55 -13.84
N GLU A 184 -2.32 -1.54 -13.03
CA GLU A 184 -3.59 -1.61 -12.33
C GLU A 184 -3.41 -1.11 -10.90
N LYS A 185 -4.44 -0.46 -10.37
CA LYS A 185 -4.51 -0.09 -8.97
C LYS A 185 -5.21 -1.22 -8.23
N ALA A 186 -4.53 -1.87 -7.29
CA ALA A 186 -5.17 -2.86 -6.43
C ALA A 186 -6.30 -2.19 -5.60
N TRP A 187 -5.97 -1.23 -4.73
CA TRP A 187 -6.97 -0.49 -3.93
C TRP A 187 -6.38 0.73 -3.19
N GLY A 188 -7.25 1.56 -2.61
CA GLY A 188 -6.86 2.62 -1.68
C GLY A 188 -6.09 3.79 -2.30
N CYS A 189 -4.80 3.91 -1.98
CA CYS A 189 -3.99 5.08 -2.35
C CYS A 189 -3.82 5.21 -3.87
N PRO A 190 -4.02 6.41 -4.47
CA PRO A 190 -3.80 6.62 -5.90
C PRO A 190 -2.30 6.62 -6.28
N SER A 191 -1.38 6.71 -5.31
CA SER A 191 0.06 6.61 -5.58
C SER A 191 0.47 5.14 -5.69
N VAL A 192 0.84 4.72 -6.89
CA VAL A 192 1.32 3.36 -7.17
C VAL A 192 2.76 3.42 -7.68
N MET A 193 3.61 2.54 -7.16
CA MET A 193 4.99 2.39 -7.65
C MET A 193 5.01 1.38 -8.80
N CYS A 194 5.43 1.82 -9.98
CA CYS A 194 5.69 0.94 -11.12
C CYS A 194 6.92 0.06 -10.87
N LYS A 195 7.00 -1.09 -11.52
CA LYS A 195 8.17 -1.98 -11.49
C LYS A 195 9.48 -1.31 -11.94
N CYS A 196 9.40 -0.31 -12.83
CA CYS A 196 10.54 0.53 -13.22
C CYS A 196 10.95 1.60 -12.18
N GLY A 197 10.34 1.58 -10.98
CA GLY A 197 10.61 2.50 -9.88
C GLY A 197 9.94 3.88 -9.99
N ALA A 198 9.14 4.14 -11.02
CA ALA A 198 8.38 5.40 -11.12
C ALA A 198 7.15 5.38 -10.20
N ASN A 199 6.99 6.40 -9.36
CA ASN A 199 5.76 6.63 -8.60
C ASN A 199 4.73 7.32 -9.49
N ILE A 200 3.54 6.75 -9.63
CA ILE A 200 2.52 7.17 -10.60
C ILE A 200 1.20 7.41 -9.89
N CYS A 201 0.55 8.50 -10.26
CA CYS A 201 -0.78 8.84 -9.77
C CYS A 201 -1.84 8.15 -10.65
N MET A 202 -2.59 7.22 -10.09
CA MET A 202 -3.64 6.47 -10.80
C MET A 202 -4.84 7.33 -11.20
N ASN A 203 -4.98 8.54 -10.63
CA ASN A 203 -6.03 9.48 -11.05
C ASN A 203 -5.69 10.13 -12.40
N CYS A 204 -4.45 10.58 -12.60
CA CYS A 204 -4.06 11.33 -13.80
C CYS A 204 -3.07 10.61 -14.73
N GLY A 205 -2.49 9.48 -14.31
CA GLY A 205 -1.47 8.73 -15.05
C GLY A 205 -0.08 9.38 -15.08
N LYS A 206 0.16 10.46 -14.34
CA LYS A 206 1.46 11.16 -14.32
C LYS A 206 2.37 10.66 -13.22
N ILE A 207 3.68 10.90 -13.39
CA ILE A 207 4.67 10.66 -12.34
C ILE A 207 4.42 11.61 -11.17
N ILE A 208 4.47 11.09 -9.95
CA ILE A 208 4.37 11.85 -8.71
C ILE A 208 5.77 12.38 -8.39
N ASP A 209 5.98 13.65 -8.70
CA ASP A 209 7.15 14.44 -8.34
C ASP A 209 6.74 15.62 -7.43
N ILE A 210 7.68 16.53 -7.13
CA ILE A 210 7.44 17.71 -6.29
C ILE A 210 6.38 18.65 -6.92
N ASN A 211 6.18 18.58 -8.25
CA ASN A 211 5.24 19.42 -8.98
C ASN A 211 3.84 18.79 -9.09
N HIS A 212 3.66 17.55 -8.64
CA HIS A 212 2.37 16.87 -8.67
C HIS A 212 1.48 17.34 -7.51
N ASP A 213 0.69 18.39 -7.76
CA ASP A 213 -0.34 18.86 -6.84
C ASP A 213 -1.49 17.84 -6.76
N MET A 214 -1.52 17.08 -5.65
CA MET A 214 -2.49 16.03 -5.41
C MET A 214 -3.92 16.57 -5.28
N LEU A 215 -4.11 17.73 -4.65
CA LEU A 215 -5.44 18.35 -4.51
C LEU A 215 -5.98 18.76 -5.88
N ARG A 216 -5.15 19.42 -6.68
CA ARG A 216 -5.51 19.80 -8.05
C ARG A 216 -5.75 18.58 -8.93
N CYS A 217 -4.98 17.51 -8.75
CA CYS A 217 -5.18 16.24 -9.45
C CYS A 217 -6.53 15.59 -9.11
N MET A 218 -6.91 15.55 -7.82
CA MET A 218 -8.21 15.01 -7.38
C MET A 218 -9.38 15.79 -7.99
N LEU A 219 -9.22 17.09 -8.23
CA LEU A 219 -10.22 17.95 -8.87
C LEU A 219 -10.22 17.88 -10.41
N GLY A 220 -9.53 16.91 -11.02
CA GLY A 220 -9.48 16.76 -12.48
C GLY A 220 -8.41 17.62 -13.16
N GLY A 221 -7.32 17.95 -12.45
CA GLY A 221 -6.10 18.58 -12.99
C GLY A 221 -6.13 20.11 -13.09
N LYS A 222 -7.31 20.75 -13.00
CA LYS A 222 -7.46 22.20 -12.84
C LYS A 222 -8.57 22.44 -11.82
N TYR A 223 -8.43 23.46 -10.96
CA TYR A 223 -9.48 23.82 -9.99
C TYR A 223 -10.85 24.07 -10.64
N SER A 224 -10.87 24.56 -11.89
CA SER A 224 -12.10 24.76 -12.66
C SER A 224 -12.78 23.47 -13.15
N ASN A 225 -12.14 22.32 -13.02
CA ASN A 225 -12.72 21.02 -13.40
C ASN A 225 -13.44 20.31 -12.24
N ALA A 226 -13.46 20.89 -11.04
CA ALA A 226 -14.16 20.34 -9.89
C ALA A 226 -15.61 19.94 -10.23
N SER A 227 -16.06 18.77 -9.77
CA SER A 227 -17.42 18.29 -10.06
C SER A 227 -18.47 19.21 -9.41
N TRP A 228 -19.67 19.29 -10.00
CA TRP A 228 -20.76 20.07 -9.41
C TRP A 228 -21.17 19.53 -8.04
N THR A 229 -21.14 18.20 -7.85
CA THR A 229 -21.41 17.57 -6.55
C THR A 229 -20.43 18.05 -5.48
N PHE A 230 -19.13 18.08 -5.78
CA PHE A 230 -18.10 18.58 -4.87
C PHE A 230 -18.29 20.07 -4.54
N LEU A 231 -18.60 20.89 -5.55
CA LEU A 231 -18.86 22.32 -5.35
C LEU A 231 -20.09 22.55 -4.44
N LEU A 232 -21.17 21.77 -4.64
CA LEU A 232 -22.36 21.86 -3.80
C LEU A 232 -22.07 21.46 -2.35
N VAL A 233 -21.29 20.39 -2.13
CA VAL A 233 -20.87 19.99 -0.78
C VAL A 233 -20.09 21.12 -0.08
N LEU A 234 -19.16 21.78 -0.79
CA LEU A 234 -18.42 22.91 -0.22
C LEU A 234 -19.31 24.11 0.07
N LEU A 235 -20.20 24.48 -0.86
CA LEU A 235 -21.11 25.62 -0.70
C LEU A 235 -22.09 25.43 0.46
N PHE A 236 -22.57 24.20 0.64
CA PHE A 236 -23.51 23.82 1.70
C PHE A 236 -22.82 23.21 2.92
N ALA A 237 -21.50 23.36 3.07
CA ALA A 237 -20.75 22.79 4.18
C ALA A 237 -21.36 23.14 5.55
N TRP A 238 -21.87 24.36 5.75
CA TRP A 238 -22.54 24.73 7.01
C TRP A 238 -23.82 23.94 7.29
N ILE A 239 -24.58 23.59 6.25
CA ILE A 239 -25.80 22.78 6.38
C ILE A 239 -25.43 21.30 6.55
N LEU A 240 -24.37 20.87 5.87
CA LEU A 240 -23.88 19.49 5.87
C LEU A 240 -22.97 19.17 7.05
N PHE A 241 -22.50 20.16 7.80
CA PHE A 241 -21.60 20.07 8.94
C PHE A 241 -21.86 18.87 9.88
N PRO A 242 -23.11 18.63 10.36
CA PRO A 242 -23.40 17.47 11.20
C PRO A 242 -23.25 16.12 10.46
N PHE A 243 -23.33 16.11 9.13
CA PHE A 243 -23.35 14.93 8.27
C PHE A 243 -22.04 14.69 7.48
N GLU A 244 -21.06 15.59 7.57
CA GLU A 244 -19.85 15.52 6.75
C GLU A 244 -19.05 14.25 6.95
N THR A 245 -18.83 13.83 8.20
CA THR A 245 -18.04 12.62 8.48
C THR A 245 -18.73 11.38 7.95
N GLY A 246 -20.05 11.27 8.08
CA GLY A 246 -20.83 10.20 7.48
C GLY A 246 -20.75 10.18 5.95
N LEU A 247 -20.87 11.34 5.30
CA LEU A 247 -20.73 11.46 3.84
C LEU A 247 -19.33 11.10 3.36
N ILE A 248 -18.29 11.52 4.09
CA ILE A 248 -16.89 11.17 3.79
C ILE A 248 -16.68 9.66 3.96
N ILE A 249 -17.22 9.04 5.01
CA ILE A 249 -17.11 7.58 5.23
C ILE A 249 -17.77 6.82 4.09
N VAL A 250 -18.97 7.24 3.65
CA VAL A 250 -19.63 6.64 2.48
C VAL A 250 -18.79 6.82 1.22
N TYR A 251 -18.31 8.03 0.95
CA TYR A 251 -17.47 8.33 -0.21
C TYR A 251 -16.16 7.50 -0.23
N ILE A 252 -15.48 7.39 0.92
CA ILE A 252 -14.28 6.56 1.06
C ILE A 252 -14.66 5.08 0.88
N SER A 253 -15.77 4.61 1.45
CA SER A 253 -16.19 3.21 1.29
C SER A 253 -16.46 2.82 -0.16
N GLU A 254 -16.91 3.76 -1.01
CA GLU A 254 -17.12 3.49 -2.43
C GLU A 254 -15.84 3.59 -3.26
N ASN A 255 -14.92 4.50 -2.91
CA ASN A 255 -13.75 4.79 -3.74
C ASN A 255 -12.44 4.13 -3.25
N TRP A 256 -12.41 3.62 -2.02
CA TRP A 256 -11.22 3.08 -1.35
C TRP A 256 -11.39 1.66 -0.85
N ALA A 257 -12.61 1.10 -0.80
CA ALA A 257 -12.79 -0.30 -0.42
C ALA A 257 -12.35 -1.23 -1.56
N GLY A 258 -11.16 -1.80 -1.42
CA GLY A 258 -10.74 -2.98 -2.18
C GLY A 258 -10.94 -4.24 -1.37
N ILE A 259 -11.28 -5.32 -2.08
CA ILE A 259 -11.16 -6.75 -1.74
C ILE A 259 -10.88 -7.04 -0.25
N ASP A 260 -11.82 -6.68 0.61
CA ASP A 260 -12.05 -7.25 1.94
C ASP A 260 -13.48 -6.88 2.35
N ASP A 261 -14.41 -7.40 1.55
CA ASP A 261 -15.83 -7.58 1.88
C ASP A 261 -16.04 -8.42 3.17
N GLN A 262 -14.96 -8.82 3.87
CA GLN A 262 -14.98 -9.56 5.13
C GLN A 262 -14.97 -8.67 6.38
N ALA A 263 -14.58 -7.39 6.30
CA ALA A 263 -14.58 -6.50 7.48
C ALA A 263 -15.99 -6.10 7.94
N TRP A 264 -16.97 -6.13 7.03
CA TRP A 264 -18.37 -5.91 7.35
C TRP A 264 -19.01 -7.24 7.71
N SER A 265 -19.16 -7.50 9.01
CA SER A 265 -19.82 -8.69 9.52
C SER A 265 -21.13 -8.97 8.77
N TRP A 266 -21.37 -10.24 8.46
CA TRP A 266 -22.52 -10.83 7.74
C TRP A 266 -23.92 -10.29 8.13
N ARG A 267 -24.06 -9.60 9.28
CA ARG A 267 -25.29 -8.95 9.73
C ARG A 267 -25.65 -7.65 9.01
N THR A 268 -24.68 -6.90 8.49
CA THR A 268 -24.91 -5.57 7.88
C THR A 268 -25.27 -5.62 6.39
N ARG A 269 -25.20 -6.80 5.76
CA ARG A 269 -25.36 -6.97 4.31
C ARG A 269 -26.80 -6.95 3.79
N LYS A 270 -27.84 -6.96 4.64
CA LYS A 270 -29.23 -7.05 4.15
C LYS A 270 -29.70 -5.82 3.37
N CYS A 271 -29.05 -4.65 3.52
CA CYS A 271 -29.37 -3.44 2.75
C CYS A 271 -28.20 -2.43 2.81
N LYS A 272 -27.38 -2.36 1.75
CA LYS A 272 -26.25 -1.41 1.64
C LYS A 272 -26.70 0.04 1.81
N SER A 273 -27.82 0.41 1.19
CA SER A 273 -28.40 1.75 1.31
C SER A 273 -28.83 2.08 2.74
N CYS A 274 -29.37 1.11 3.48
CA CYS A 274 -29.78 1.30 4.87
C CYS A 274 -28.56 1.51 5.78
N SER A 275 -27.47 0.79 5.53
CA SER A 275 -26.20 0.99 6.26
C SER A 275 -25.62 2.38 6.02
N TYR A 276 -25.64 2.89 4.79
CA TYR A 276 -25.15 4.24 4.49
C TYR A 276 -26.02 5.32 5.16
N ILE A 277 -27.34 5.16 5.14
CA ILE A 277 -28.26 6.06 5.84
C ILE A 277 -27.97 6.05 7.35
N SER A 278 -27.78 4.88 7.96
CA SER A 278 -27.43 4.79 9.38
C SER A 278 -26.11 5.49 9.71
N VAL A 279 -25.08 5.35 8.86
CA VAL A 279 -23.78 6.03 9.04
C VAL A 279 -23.92 7.55 8.93
N VAL A 280 -24.70 8.04 7.97
CA VAL A 280 -24.97 9.48 7.81
C VAL A 280 -25.75 10.01 9.01
N LEU A 281 -26.79 9.31 9.49
CA LEU A 281 -27.55 9.73 10.66
C LEU A 281 -26.72 9.71 11.96
N ALA A 282 -25.78 8.77 12.09
CA ALA A 282 -24.85 8.71 13.21
C ALA A 282 -23.69 9.71 13.12
N SER A 283 -23.53 10.40 11.98
CA SER A 283 -22.44 11.33 11.69
C SER A 283 -22.17 12.37 12.78
N PRO A 284 -23.16 13.02 13.42
CA PRO A 284 -22.87 14.00 14.48
C PRO A 284 -22.12 13.37 15.67
N ILE A 285 -22.51 12.16 16.05
CA ILE A 285 -21.87 11.41 17.14
C ILE A 285 -20.48 10.95 16.70
N ILE A 286 -20.35 10.44 15.48
CA ILE A 286 -19.07 10.01 14.89
C ILE A 286 -18.08 11.18 14.86
N SER A 287 -18.52 12.37 14.42
CA SER A 287 -17.70 13.59 14.39
C SER A 287 -17.20 13.98 15.78
N LEU A 288 -18.07 13.95 16.80
CA LEU A 288 -17.69 14.27 18.17
C LEU A 288 -16.66 13.28 18.72
N VAL A 289 -16.87 11.98 18.49
CA VAL A 289 -15.92 10.93 18.90
C VAL A 289 -14.57 11.11 18.20
N PHE A 290 -14.59 11.42 16.90
CA PHE A 290 -13.37 11.61 16.11
C PHE A 290 -12.58 12.84 16.56
N LEU A 291 -13.25 13.98 16.78
CA LEU A 291 -12.61 15.20 17.27
C LEU A 291 -12.04 15.02 18.68
N PHE A 292 -12.77 14.32 19.55
CA PHE A 292 -12.27 13.98 20.89
C PHE A 292 -11.03 13.08 20.82
N ALA A 293 -11.07 12.01 20.02
CA ALA A 293 -9.95 11.09 19.86
C ALA A 293 -8.71 11.78 19.26
N ALA A 294 -8.89 12.63 18.24
CA ALA A 294 -7.81 13.43 17.67
C ALA A 294 -7.24 14.44 18.69
N GLY A 295 -8.11 15.06 19.48
CA GLY A 295 -7.75 15.92 20.61
C GLY A 295 -6.88 15.22 21.64
N VAL A 296 -7.27 14.01 22.05
CA VAL A 296 -6.50 13.19 22.99
C VAL A 296 -5.16 12.76 22.40
N SER A 297 -5.15 12.25 21.16
CA SER A 297 -3.91 11.79 20.51
C SER A 297 -2.88 12.92 20.37
N SER A 298 -3.31 14.08 19.87
CA SER A 298 -2.44 15.26 19.74
C SER A 298 -1.96 15.80 21.10
N GLY A 299 -2.81 15.73 22.13
CA GLY A 299 -2.46 16.11 23.50
C GLY A 299 -1.35 15.22 24.07
N ILE A 300 -1.42 13.91 23.83
CA ILE A 300 -0.38 12.94 24.22
C ILE A 300 0.91 13.18 23.44
N GLU A 301 0.84 13.39 22.13
CA GLU A 301 2.03 13.68 21.33
C GLU A 301 2.73 14.97 21.80
N PHE A 302 1.96 16.03 22.05
CA PHE A 302 2.50 17.29 22.54
C PHE A 302 3.08 17.17 23.97
N SER A 303 2.45 16.39 24.86
CA SER A 303 2.98 16.15 26.20
C SER A 303 4.32 15.39 26.15
N THR A 304 4.45 14.41 25.26
CA THR A 304 5.72 13.71 25.04
C THR A 304 6.79 14.63 24.43
N PHE A 305 6.39 15.52 23.52
CA PHE A 305 7.26 16.53 22.94
C PHE A 305 7.81 17.50 24.00
N ILE A 306 6.94 18.04 24.87
CA ILE A 306 7.36 18.91 25.99
C ILE A 306 8.34 18.17 26.89
N THR A 307 7.99 16.94 27.31
CA THR A 307 8.81 16.14 28.22
C THR A 307 10.20 15.87 27.67
N LYS A 308 10.30 15.57 26.36
CA LYS A 308 11.58 15.38 25.66
C LYS A 308 12.36 16.69 25.53
N LYS A 309 11.71 17.76 25.07
CA LYS A 309 12.37 19.05 24.76
C LYS A 309 13.02 19.70 26.00
N PHE A 310 12.40 19.57 27.16
CA PHE A 310 12.88 20.18 28.40
C PHE A 310 13.75 19.24 29.26
N HIS A 311 14.08 18.04 28.77
CA HIS A 311 14.82 17.03 29.52
C HIS A 311 14.21 16.77 30.91
N LEU A 312 12.87 16.85 31.01
CA LEU A 312 12.17 16.68 32.29
C LEU A 312 12.34 15.26 32.84
N ARG A 313 12.58 14.30 31.94
CA ARG A 313 12.88 12.92 32.30
C ARG A 313 14.23 12.78 33.02
N ASP A 314 15.24 13.55 32.62
CA ASP A 314 16.60 13.46 33.18
C ASP A 314 16.72 14.15 34.55
N LYS A 315 15.76 15.03 34.89
CA LYS A 315 15.79 15.88 36.09
C LYS A 315 15.03 15.31 37.29
N VAL A 316 14.35 14.16 37.14
CA VAL A 316 13.39 13.68 38.13
C VAL A 316 13.69 12.22 38.47
N LYS A 317 13.60 11.83 39.75
CA LYS A 317 13.75 10.42 40.17
C LYS A 317 12.66 9.58 39.50
N LYS A 318 12.96 8.30 39.20
CA LYS A 318 12.09 7.32 38.50
C LYS A 318 10.58 7.37 38.84
N TYR A 319 10.20 7.65 40.09
CA TYR A 319 8.80 7.76 40.53
C TYR A 319 8.12 9.12 40.21
N GLY A 320 8.88 10.21 40.12
CA GLY A 320 8.37 11.53 39.75
C GLY A 320 8.26 11.74 38.22
N GLU A 321 9.02 11.00 37.42
CA GLU A 321 8.93 11.05 35.95
C GLU A 321 7.52 10.70 35.46
N CYS A 322 6.93 9.63 35.98
CA CYS A 322 5.56 9.21 35.64
C CYS A 322 4.53 10.24 36.10
N ALA A 323 4.67 10.78 37.32
CA ALA A 323 3.74 11.76 37.86
C ALA A 323 3.71 13.07 37.06
N ILE A 324 4.88 13.56 36.64
CA ILE A 324 5.00 14.78 35.83
C ILE A 324 4.45 14.56 34.41
N CYS A 325 4.73 13.41 33.79
CA CYS A 325 4.17 13.09 32.47
C CYS A 325 2.64 13.03 32.51
N VAL A 326 2.06 12.41 33.55
CA VAL A 326 0.62 12.34 33.75
C VAL A 326 0.03 13.73 33.98
N ALA A 327 0.64 14.55 34.84
CA ALA A 327 0.18 15.90 35.12
C ALA A 327 0.19 16.80 33.87
N ILE A 328 1.27 16.79 33.09
CA ILE A 328 1.35 17.54 31.82
C ILE A 328 0.29 17.06 30.85
N THR A 329 0.09 15.75 30.72
CA THR A 329 -0.93 15.18 29.82
C THR A 329 -2.33 15.62 30.23
N ILE A 330 -2.67 15.59 31.53
CA ILE A 330 -3.97 16.04 32.05
C ILE A 330 -4.21 17.54 31.76
N LEU A 331 -3.17 18.38 31.84
CA LEU A 331 -3.28 19.82 31.58
C LEU A 331 -3.37 20.15 30.09
N VAL A 332 -2.58 19.47 29.25
CA VAL A 332 -2.47 19.76 27.80
C VAL A 332 -3.65 19.22 27.01
N THR A 333 -4.12 18.01 27.34
CA THR A 333 -5.19 17.32 26.58
C THR A 333 -6.50 18.11 26.43
N PRO A 334 -7.06 18.77 27.47
CA PRO A 334 -8.27 19.57 27.29
C PRO A 334 -8.03 20.78 26.37
N ILE A 335 -6.85 21.38 26.43
CA ILE A 335 -6.47 22.49 25.55
C ILE A 335 -6.36 22.00 24.09
N SER A 336 -5.74 20.85 23.84
CA SER A 336 -5.64 20.29 22.48
C SER A 336 -7.00 19.92 21.90
N ILE A 337 -7.92 19.37 22.70
CA ILE A 337 -9.31 19.10 22.29
C ILE A 337 -10.01 20.40 21.85
N ILE A 338 -9.92 21.47 22.65
CA ILE A 338 -10.53 22.76 22.32
C ILE A 338 -9.92 23.35 21.04
N LEU A 339 -8.60 23.33 20.91
CA LEU A 339 -7.91 23.85 19.74
C LEU A 339 -8.28 23.10 18.46
N ILE A 340 -8.40 21.77 18.52
CA ILE A 340 -8.84 20.95 17.38
C ILE A 340 -10.31 21.23 17.03
N ALA A 341 -11.19 21.35 18.01
CA ALA A 341 -12.59 21.69 17.78
C ALA A 341 -12.73 23.10 17.14
N LEU A 342 -11.96 24.08 17.63
CA LEU A 342 -11.91 25.42 17.05
C LEU A 342 -11.36 25.40 15.62
N ALA A 343 -10.26 24.68 15.38
CA ALA A 343 -9.69 24.57 14.04
C ALA A 343 -10.67 23.91 13.06
N PHE A 344 -11.39 22.87 13.49
CA PHE A 344 -12.41 22.21 12.69
C PHE A 344 -13.60 23.13 12.38
N PHE A 345 -14.06 23.92 13.36
CA PHE A 345 -15.10 24.92 13.16
C PHE A 345 -14.66 26.03 12.20
N ILE A 346 -13.44 26.55 12.37
CA ILE A 346 -12.86 27.57 11.51
C ILE A 346 -12.73 27.05 10.07
N LEU A 347 -12.23 25.83 9.88
CA LEU A 347 -12.12 25.22 8.56
C LEU A 347 -13.51 25.18 7.87
N ASN A 348 -14.52 24.70 8.58
CA ASN A 348 -15.90 24.65 8.10
C ASN A 348 -16.51 26.01 7.81
N LEU A 349 -16.14 27.04 8.58
CA LEU A 349 -16.53 28.42 8.30
C LEU A 349 -16.03 28.88 6.93
N PHE A 350 -14.83 28.47 6.52
CA PHE A 350 -14.20 28.89 5.26
C PHE A 350 -14.58 28.04 4.04
N LEU A 351 -15.04 26.79 4.20
CA LEU A 351 -15.36 25.89 3.06
C LEU A 351 -16.36 26.50 2.05
N PRO A 352 -17.45 27.19 2.44
CA PRO A 352 -18.37 27.80 1.47
C PRO A 352 -17.73 28.90 0.63
N PHE A 353 -16.82 29.68 1.21
CA PHE A 353 -16.09 30.71 0.47
C PHE A 353 -15.14 30.09 -0.56
N ILE A 354 -14.48 28.99 -0.20
CA ILE A 354 -13.67 28.20 -1.13
C ILE A 354 -14.56 27.63 -2.25
N GLY A 355 -15.72 27.06 -1.89
CA GLY A 355 -16.72 26.57 -2.85
C GLY A 355 -17.18 27.65 -3.84
N LEU A 356 -17.49 28.85 -3.35
CA LEU A 356 -17.88 30.01 -4.15
C LEU A 356 -16.75 30.42 -5.11
N ALA A 357 -15.52 30.54 -4.61
CA ALA A 357 -14.36 30.89 -5.44
C ALA A 357 -14.12 29.86 -6.56
N LEU A 358 -14.18 28.57 -6.25
CA LEU A 358 -14.06 27.49 -7.23
C LEU A 358 -15.18 27.53 -8.27
N MET A 359 -16.42 27.80 -7.85
CA MET A 359 -17.58 27.93 -8.74
C MET A 359 -17.42 29.12 -9.69
N LEU A 360 -17.00 30.29 -9.19
CA LEU A 360 -16.74 31.47 -10.01
C LEU A 360 -15.64 31.21 -11.05
N MET A 361 -14.55 30.53 -10.66
CA MET A 361 -13.49 30.13 -11.60
C MET A 361 -14.01 29.18 -12.68
N LYS A 362 -14.88 28.23 -12.32
CA LYS A 362 -15.51 27.31 -13.28
C LYS A 362 -16.42 28.03 -14.26
N CYS A 363 -17.26 28.96 -13.79
CA CYS A 363 -18.15 29.77 -14.63
C CYS A 363 -17.37 30.70 -15.57
N LYS A 364 -16.33 31.38 -15.09
CA LYS A 364 -15.47 32.25 -15.90
C LYS A 364 -14.82 31.49 -17.05
N ARG A 365 -14.36 30.26 -16.80
CA ARG A 365 -13.79 29.40 -17.85
C ARG A 365 -14.83 29.01 -18.91
N LYS A 366 -16.05 28.64 -18.50
CA LYS A 366 -17.12 28.29 -19.46
C LYS A 366 -17.44 29.45 -20.40
N LYS A 367 -17.46 30.69 -19.87
CA LYS A 367 -17.63 31.91 -20.66
C LYS A 367 -16.47 32.13 -21.64
N ASN A 368 -15.23 31.96 -21.18
CA ASN A 368 -14.04 32.13 -22.02
C ASN A 368 -13.82 31.01 -23.06
N SER A 369 -14.48 29.85 -22.93
CA SER A 369 -14.45 28.78 -23.94
C SER A 369 -15.55 28.89 -24.99
N GLN A 370 -16.49 29.83 -24.82
CA GLN A 370 -17.59 30.12 -25.76
C GLN A 370 -17.32 31.37 -26.61
N LEU A 371 -16.28 32.13 -26.26
CA LEU A 371 -15.63 33.17 -27.05
C LEU A 371 -14.42 32.54 -27.75
#